data_AF-A0A9P7G5Y0-F1
#
_entry.id   AF-A0A9P7G5Y0-F1
#
_cell.length_a   1.000
_cell.length_b   1.000
_cell.length_c   1.000
_cell.angle_alpha   90.00
_cell.angle_beta   90.00
_cell.angle_gamma   90.00
#
_symmetry.space_group_name_H-M   'P 1'
#
loop_
_entity.id
_entity.type
_entity.pdbx_description
1 polymer ?
#
loop_
_entity_poly.entity_id
_entity_poly.type
_entity_poly.pdbx_seq_one_letter_code
_entity_poly.pdbx_strand_id
1 'polypeptide(L)'
;MLDTAEFSISSQVSFLTFVYARLLGMMGPLEATGPGSLMTFDGSPVELSWVIPSKANTRDCQRRQLRFAIEPIDPRSGRLLRANEVLRYLTSSKGSLGLVRCDRSALDWSMITQHFLYPDGDTEGSEGERFFIGFDFSPSGDIVLKTYYLPAPRPTYGAFLHHAKGLNLGLWDSDYRPLRDLLDCLDPSLVDSLNMMISYVDEVNDLSKPRLQILSMDCVPNEVNRLKLYCRPTSGNSWRDARRAFTLGGRLASSKMNRALARLETLWNLLFPFTASDSNRDLDDALLQRSGSCHRGTADHPTGGLLYYYSLVPGSDMVLPKIYLPVARYCSNDLFITQALEKFHAIDGRGSGERDWVSREVAAA
;
A
#
# COMPACT_ATOMS: atom_id res chain seq x y z
N MET A 1 20.38 3.20 1.57
CA MET A 1 19.31 2.29 2.05
C MET A 1 19.71 0.82 2.08
N LEU A 2 20.21 0.21 0.99
CA LEU A 2 20.63 -1.20 0.99
C LEU A 2 21.80 -1.45 1.96
N ASP A 3 22.81 -0.59 1.91
CA ASP A 3 23.99 -0.65 2.76
C ASP A 3 23.63 -0.51 4.26
N THR A 4 22.86 0.51 4.62
CA THR A 4 22.40 0.71 6.01
C THR A 4 21.49 -0.41 6.49
N ALA A 5 20.78 -1.12 5.61
CA ALA A 5 19.99 -2.29 5.96
C ALA A 5 20.82 -3.60 6.01
N GLU A 6 22.14 -3.52 5.88
CA GLU A 6 23.11 -4.61 6.03
C GLU A 6 22.95 -5.73 4.99
N PHE A 7 22.51 -5.38 3.77
CA PHE A 7 22.52 -6.32 2.66
C PHE A 7 23.97 -6.63 2.24
N SER A 8 24.25 -7.90 1.92
CA SER A 8 25.57 -8.30 1.39
C SER A 8 25.92 -7.52 0.12
N ILE A 9 27.21 -7.22 -0.10
CA ILE A 9 27.67 -6.48 -1.29
C ILE A 9 27.14 -7.15 -2.59
N SER A 10 27.13 -8.48 -2.63
CA SER A 10 26.58 -9.22 -3.77
C SER A 10 25.10 -8.90 -4.00
N SER A 11 24.27 -8.93 -2.94
CA SER A 11 22.86 -8.57 -3.03
C SER A 11 22.68 -7.11 -3.42
N GLN A 12 23.51 -6.20 -2.89
CA GLN A 12 23.45 -4.78 -3.26
C GLN A 12 23.67 -4.58 -4.76
N VAL A 13 24.73 -5.19 -5.31
CA VAL A 13 25.05 -5.11 -6.74
C VAL A 13 23.95 -5.73 -7.59
N SER A 14 23.45 -6.92 -7.22
CA SER A 14 22.37 -7.59 -7.93
C SER A 14 21.09 -6.75 -7.98
N PHE A 15 20.65 -6.20 -6.84
CA PHE A 15 19.44 -5.39 -6.78
C PHE A 15 19.58 -4.06 -7.52
N LEU A 16 20.71 -3.36 -7.39
CA LEU A 16 20.95 -2.13 -8.13
C LEU A 16 21.03 -2.37 -9.64
N THR A 17 21.65 -3.48 -10.06
CA THR A 17 21.69 -3.90 -11.46
C THR A 17 20.29 -4.20 -11.98
N PHE A 18 19.46 -4.89 -11.20
CA PHE A 18 18.07 -5.16 -11.55
C PHE A 18 17.27 -3.88 -11.73
N VAL A 19 17.32 -2.96 -10.76
CA VAL A 19 16.62 -1.67 -10.84
C VAL A 19 17.06 -0.90 -12.08
N TYR A 20 18.38 -0.76 -12.29
CA TYR A 20 18.93 -0.07 -13.45
C TYR A 20 18.50 -0.69 -14.78
N ALA A 21 18.67 -2.01 -14.91
CA ALA A 21 18.51 -2.71 -16.18
C ALA A 21 17.04 -3.05 -16.52
N ARG A 22 16.13 -3.04 -15.53
CA ARG A 22 14.74 -3.54 -15.71
C ARG A 22 13.67 -2.56 -15.31
N LEU A 23 13.91 -1.71 -14.31
CA LEU A 23 12.85 -0.86 -13.76
C LEU A 23 12.94 0.59 -14.23
N LEU A 24 14.14 1.16 -14.38
CA LEU A 24 14.27 2.56 -14.82
C LEU A 24 13.60 2.83 -16.18
N GLY A 25 13.63 1.85 -17.08
CA GLY A 25 12.94 1.92 -18.37
C GLY A 25 11.42 1.77 -18.32
N MET A 26 10.83 1.73 -17.12
CA MET A 26 9.38 1.64 -16.88
C MET A 26 8.89 2.74 -15.94
N MET A 27 9.66 3.81 -15.74
CA MET A 27 9.32 4.91 -14.83
C MET A 27 8.80 6.15 -15.57
N GLY A 28 8.42 6.02 -16.83
CA GLY A 28 7.95 7.14 -17.63
C GLY A 28 9.06 8.14 -18.01
N PRO A 29 8.69 9.19 -18.75
CA PRO A 29 9.61 10.27 -19.13
C PRO A 29 9.98 11.14 -17.93
N LEU A 30 11.20 11.67 -17.92
CA LEU A 30 11.70 12.56 -16.87
C LEU A 30 10.87 13.85 -16.74
N GLU A 31 10.44 14.40 -17.87
CA GLU A 31 9.59 15.58 -17.96
C GLU A 31 8.18 15.16 -18.40
N ALA A 32 7.45 14.51 -17.49
CA ALA A 32 6.06 14.13 -17.75
C ALA A 32 5.14 15.35 -17.67
N THR A 33 4.31 15.57 -18.70
CA THR A 33 3.26 16.61 -18.74
C THR A 33 1.88 16.08 -18.33
N GLY A 34 1.79 14.83 -17.87
CA GLY A 34 0.55 14.17 -17.47
C GLY A 34 0.17 14.36 -15.99
N PRO A 35 -0.92 13.73 -15.52
CA PRO A 35 -1.45 13.88 -14.15
C PRO A 35 -0.57 13.30 -13.04
N GLY A 36 0.64 12.82 -13.37
CA GLY A 36 1.54 12.15 -12.43
C GLY A 36 1.06 10.76 -12.01
N SER A 37 1.93 10.08 -11.27
CA SER A 37 1.62 8.84 -10.60
C SER A 37 0.63 9.05 -9.46
N LEU A 38 -0.25 8.07 -9.21
CA LEU A 38 -1.11 8.05 -8.01
C LEU A 38 -0.47 7.25 -6.86
N MET A 39 0.80 6.86 -7.00
CA MET A 39 1.50 6.09 -5.98
C MET A 39 2.05 7.00 -4.87
N THR A 40 2.53 8.18 -5.23
CA THR A 40 3.17 9.12 -4.30
C THR A 40 2.46 10.46 -4.26
N PHE A 41 2.71 11.22 -3.18
CA PHE A 41 2.14 12.55 -3.00
C PHE A 41 2.58 13.55 -4.07
N ASP A 42 3.83 13.47 -4.53
CA ASP A 42 4.44 14.39 -5.49
C ASP A 42 4.25 13.96 -6.95
N GLY A 43 3.53 12.85 -7.20
CA GLY A 43 3.28 12.34 -8.54
C GLY A 43 4.46 11.56 -9.14
N SER A 44 5.52 11.30 -8.38
CA SER A 44 6.62 10.43 -8.82
C SER A 44 6.18 8.96 -8.94
N PRO A 45 6.60 8.23 -9.99
CA PRO A 45 6.20 6.84 -10.21
C PRO A 45 7.07 5.84 -9.45
N VAL A 46 7.76 6.27 -8.39
CA VAL A 46 8.68 5.43 -7.61
C VAL A 46 8.59 5.75 -6.12
N GLU A 47 8.57 4.71 -5.28
CA GLU A 47 8.66 4.85 -3.82
C GLU A 47 9.62 3.78 -3.24
N LEU A 48 10.40 4.17 -2.24
CA LEU A 48 11.19 3.24 -1.41
C LEU A 48 10.64 3.21 0.01
N SER A 49 10.62 2.03 0.63
CA SER A 49 10.22 1.91 2.04
C SER A 49 11.04 0.87 2.79
N TRP A 50 11.25 1.12 4.09
CA TRP A 50 11.78 0.13 5.01
C TRP A 50 10.66 -0.60 5.75
N VAL A 51 10.88 -1.90 5.95
CA VAL A 51 10.14 -2.67 6.95
C VAL A 51 11.04 -2.82 8.16
N ILE A 52 10.64 -2.20 9.26
CA ILE A 52 11.33 -2.34 10.55
C ILE A 52 10.81 -3.63 11.21
N PRO A 53 11.67 -4.64 11.45
CA PRO A 53 11.25 -5.93 11.95
C PRO A 53 10.70 -5.84 13.38
N SER A 54 9.80 -6.77 13.71
CA SER A 54 9.12 -6.78 15.01
C SER A 54 9.95 -7.34 16.18
N LYS A 55 11.07 -8.01 15.88
CA LYS A 55 11.99 -8.56 16.87
C LYS A 55 13.39 -8.05 16.56
N ALA A 56 14.10 -7.57 17.58
CA ALA A 56 15.56 -7.53 17.55
C ALA A 56 16.05 -8.98 17.64
N ASN A 57 16.05 -9.73 16.53
CA ASN A 57 16.71 -11.03 16.53
C ASN A 57 18.21 -10.76 16.62
N THR A 58 18.78 -10.94 17.81
CA THR A 58 20.19 -10.74 18.16
C THR A 58 21.16 -11.73 17.47
N ARG A 59 20.72 -12.41 16.40
CA ARG A 59 21.51 -13.44 15.69
C ARG A 59 21.44 -13.39 14.17
N ASP A 60 20.44 -12.72 13.57
CA ASP A 60 20.39 -12.54 12.11
C ASP A 60 20.69 -11.07 11.80
N CYS A 61 21.81 -10.86 11.10
CA CYS A 61 22.42 -9.57 10.77
C CYS A 61 21.61 -8.72 9.77
N GLN A 62 20.28 -8.80 9.80
CA GLN A 62 19.46 -7.93 8.96
C GLN A 62 18.56 -7.05 9.83
N ARG A 63 18.97 -5.79 9.95
CA ARG A 63 18.26 -4.80 10.75
C ARG A 63 16.94 -4.36 10.14
N ARG A 64 16.78 -4.37 8.80
CA ARG A 64 15.58 -3.89 8.08
C ARG A 64 15.39 -4.59 6.73
N GLN A 65 14.14 -4.80 6.31
CA GLN A 65 13.84 -5.19 4.92
C GLN A 65 13.67 -3.94 4.06
N LEU A 66 14.14 -3.96 2.81
CA LEU A 66 13.91 -2.90 1.84
C LEU A 66 12.80 -3.29 0.86
N ARG A 67 11.94 -2.33 0.54
CA ARG A 67 10.96 -2.42 -0.54
C ARG A 67 11.16 -1.28 -1.52
N PHE A 68 10.93 -1.61 -2.76
CA PHE A 68 10.88 -0.67 -3.87
C PHE A 68 9.52 -0.82 -4.53
N ALA A 69 8.90 0.26 -4.98
CA ALA A 69 7.64 0.19 -5.72
C ALA A 69 7.67 1.14 -6.91
N ILE A 70 7.01 0.76 -8.00
CA ILE A 70 6.84 1.61 -9.18
C ILE A 70 5.40 1.57 -9.68
N GLU A 71 4.98 2.66 -10.34
CA GLU A 71 3.89 2.63 -11.33
C GLU A 71 4.53 2.47 -12.72
N PRO A 72 4.32 1.33 -13.41
CA PRO A 72 4.91 1.12 -14.72
C PRO A 72 4.34 2.06 -15.80
N ILE A 73 5.20 2.93 -16.32
CA ILE A 73 4.87 3.94 -17.33
C ILE A 73 5.89 3.83 -18.47
N ASP A 74 5.39 3.85 -19.70
CA ASP A 74 6.24 3.81 -20.90
C ASP A 74 7.12 5.06 -20.97
N PRO A 75 8.45 4.91 -21.09
CA PRO A 75 9.40 6.02 -20.96
C PRO A 75 9.37 6.99 -22.14
N ARG A 76 8.69 6.65 -23.24
CA ARG A 76 8.65 7.45 -24.47
C ARG A 76 7.32 8.18 -24.61
N SER A 77 6.23 7.48 -24.34
CA SER A 77 4.87 7.98 -24.52
C SER A 77 4.25 8.53 -23.25
N GLY A 78 4.77 8.16 -22.07
CA GLY A 78 4.17 8.51 -20.78
C GLY A 78 2.86 7.77 -20.49
N ARG A 79 2.49 6.79 -21.32
CA ARG A 79 1.28 5.98 -21.13
C ARG A 79 1.51 4.87 -20.12
N LEU A 80 0.44 4.46 -19.42
CA LEU A 80 0.48 3.33 -18.50
C LEU A 80 0.80 2.03 -19.25
N LEU A 81 1.72 1.24 -18.70
CA LEU A 81 2.02 -0.10 -19.20
C LEU A 81 1.03 -1.11 -18.63
N ARG A 82 0.69 -2.12 -19.44
CA ARG A 82 -0.31 -3.14 -19.07
C ARG A 82 0.26 -4.10 -18.02
N ALA A 83 -0.46 -4.33 -16.92
CA ALA A 83 0.08 -5.08 -15.78
C ALA A 83 0.49 -6.50 -16.15
N ASN A 84 -0.37 -7.22 -16.88
CA ASN A 84 -0.08 -8.59 -17.34
C ASN A 84 1.21 -8.68 -18.17
N GLU A 85 1.49 -7.70 -19.05
CA GLU A 85 2.70 -7.70 -19.87
C GLU A 85 3.95 -7.42 -19.03
N VAL A 86 3.85 -6.44 -18.13
CA VAL A 86 4.94 -6.11 -17.20
C VAL A 86 5.26 -7.29 -16.29
N LEU A 87 4.26 -7.93 -15.69
CA LEU A 87 4.45 -9.08 -14.80
C LEU A 87 5.03 -10.28 -15.53
N ARG A 88 4.52 -10.63 -16.72
CA ARG A 88 5.09 -11.71 -17.55
C ARG A 88 6.54 -11.43 -17.90
N TYR A 89 6.87 -10.18 -18.23
CA TYR A 89 8.26 -9.81 -18.48
C TYR A 89 9.13 -9.96 -17.24
N LEU A 90 8.76 -9.34 -16.11
CA LEU A 90 9.55 -9.34 -14.87
C LEU A 90 9.73 -10.74 -14.26
N THR A 91 8.83 -11.68 -14.55
CA THR A 91 8.91 -13.08 -14.12
C THR A 91 9.55 -14.00 -15.16
N SER A 92 9.75 -13.55 -16.40
CA SER A 92 10.50 -14.29 -17.42
C SER A 92 11.99 -14.38 -17.09
N SER A 93 12.69 -15.36 -17.65
CA SER A 93 14.16 -15.49 -17.51
C SER A 93 14.93 -14.23 -17.92
N LYS A 94 14.43 -13.48 -18.90
CA LYS A 94 15.05 -12.25 -19.40
C LYS A 94 14.82 -11.07 -18.45
N GLY A 95 13.59 -10.89 -17.99
CA GLY A 95 13.21 -9.75 -17.15
C GLY A 95 13.61 -9.93 -15.69
N SER A 96 13.52 -11.16 -15.16
CA SER A 96 13.83 -11.44 -13.76
C SER A 96 15.31 -11.33 -13.42
N LEU A 97 16.19 -11.53 -14.41
CA LEU A 97 17.64 -11.68 -14.22
C LEU A 97 18.00 -12.76 -13.19
N GLY A 98 17.12 -13.74 -12.98
CA GLY A 98 17.28 -14.78 -11.96
C GLY A 98 17.02 -14.32 -10.52
N LEU A 99 16.55 -13.09 -10.31
CA LEU A 99 16.32 -12.52 -8.97
C LEU A 99 14.85 -12.58 -8.55
N VAL A 100 13.91 -12.47 -9.49
CA VAL A 100 12.47 -12.53 -9.19
C VAL A 100 12.03 -13.96 -9.02
N ARG A 101 11.52 -14.29 -7.83
CA ARG A 101 10.87 -15.57 -7.56
C ARG A 101 9.43 -15.54 -8.04
N CYS A 102 9.10 -16.48 -8.90
CA CYS A 102 7.75 -16.67 -9.40
C CYS A 102 7.51 -18.17 -9.57
N ASP A 103 6.90 -18.78 -8.56
CA ASP A 103 6.50 -20.18 -8.62
C ASP A 103 5.34 -20.38 -9.59
N ARG A 104 4.98 -21.65 -9.85
CA ARG A 104 3.72 -21.98 -10.54
C ARG A 104 2.56 -21.36 -9.75
N SER A 105 1.54 -20.89 -10.46
CA SER A 105 0.37 -20.14 -9.94
C SER A 105 0.63 -18.81 -9.25
N ALA A 106 1.89 -18.36 -9.10
CA ALA A 106 2.21 -17.16 -8.33
C ALA A 106 1.59 -15.86 -8.90
N LEU A 107 1.16 -15.84 -10.15
CA LEU A 107 0.49 -14.70 -10.78
C LEU A 107 -1.03 -14.87 -10.90
N ASP A 108 -1.59 -16.04 -10.56
CA ASP A 108 -2.99 -16.37 -10.84
C ASP A 108 -3.94 -15.36 -10.18
N TRP A 109 -3.74 -15.07 -8.88
CA TRP A 109 -4.55 -14.09 -8.17
C TRP A 109 -4.47 -12.69 -8.77
N SER A 110 -3.30 -12.30 -9.28
CA SER A 110 -3.11 -11.01 -9.94
C SER A 110 -3.86 -10.95 -11.26
N MET A 111 -3.75 -11.99 -12.08
CA MET A 111 -4.43 -12.09 -13.39
C MET A 111 -5.96 -12.13 -13.23
N ILE A 112 -6.46 -12.92 -12.29
CA ILE A 112 -7.89 -13.02 -11.97
C ILE A 112 -8.42 -11.65 -11.49
N THR A 113 -7.69 -10.98 -10.59
CA THR A 113 -8.09 -9.66 -10.09
C THR A 113 -8.08 -8.60 -11.17
N GLN A 114 -7.07 -8.59 -12.05
CA GLN A 114 -7.03 -7.69 -13.19
C GLN A 114 -8.24 -7.90 -14.10
N HIS A 115 -8.54 -9.14 -14.46
CA HIS A 115 -9.68 -9.45 -15.32
C HIS A 115 -11.02 -9.07 -14.66
N PHE A 116 -11.15 -9.28 -13.35
CA PHE A 116 -12.33 -8.87 -12.60
C PHE A 116 -12.54 -7.35 -12.60
N LEU A 117 -11.47 -6.56 -12.50
CA LEU A 117 -11.55 -5.08 -12.49
C LEU A 117 -11.65 -4.48 -13.89
N TYR A 118 -11.01 -5.10 -14.89
CA TYR A 118 -10.92 -4.62 -16.27
C TYR A 118 -11.16 -5.78 -17.24
N PRO A 119 -12.41 -6.25 -17.40
CA PRO A 119 -12.72 -7.37 -18.28
C PRO A 119 -12.35 -7.11 -19.75
N ASP A 120 -12.41 -5.84 -20.18
CA ASP A 120 -12.04 -5.39 -21.53
C ASP A 120 -10.58 -4.93 -21.64
N GLY A 121 -9.80 -5.03 -20.56
CA GLY A 121 -8.43 -4.51 -20.47
C GLY A 121 -7.44 -5.21 -21.39
N ASP A 122 -7.83 -6.34 -22.01
CA ASP A 122 -7.04 -7.12 -22.97
C ASP A 122 -7.18 -6.70 -24.44
N THR A 123 -7.83 -5.58 -24.71
CA THR A 123 -7.94 -5.03 -26.07
C THR A 123 -6.61 -4.45 -26.56
N GLU A 124 -6.09 -4.97 -27.68
CA GLU A 124 -4.86 -4.46 -28.31
C GLU A 124 -4.96 -2.95 -28.60
N GLY A 125 -3.94 -2.18 -28.20
CA GLY A 125 -3.87 -0.74 -28.43
C GLY A 125 -4.57 0.14 -27.39
N SER A 126 -5.22 -0.44 -26.38
CA SER A 126 -5.74 0.29 -25.22
C SER A 126 -4.61 0.77 -24.30
N GLU A 127 -4.83 1.88 -23.59
CA GLU A 127 -3.92 2.33 -22.53
C GLU A 127 -4.00 1.37 -21.34
N GLY A 128 -2.87 1.14 -20.66
CA GLY A 128 -2.84 0.28 -19.48
C GLY A 128 -3.70 0.83 -18.34
N GLU A 129 -4.11 -0.06 -17.45
CA GLU A 129 -4.75 0.28 -16.19
C GLU A 129 -3.78 0.87 -15.16
N ARG A 130 -4.33 1.65 -14.21
CA ARG A 130 -3.58 2.12 -13.05
C ARG A 130 -3.24 0.93 -12.16
N PHE A 131 -1.96 0.54 -12.15
CA PHE A 131 -1.45 -0.49 -11.26
C PHE A 131 -0.03 -0.18 -10.78
N PHE A 132 0.31 -0.64 -9.58
CA PHE A 132 1.65 -0.54 -9.02
C PHE A 132 2.26 -1.91 -8.80
N ILE A 133 3.58 -1.99 -8.85
CA ILE A 133 4.34 -3.18 -8.46
C ILE A 133 5.23 -2.84 -7.28
N GLY A 134 5.09 -3.61 -6.20
CA GLY A 134 6.06 -3.66 -5.12
C GLY A 134 7.07 -4.78 -5.33
N PHE A 135 8.32 -4.53 -4.96
CA PHE A 135 9.45 -5.44 -4.98
C PHE A 135 9.97 -5.56 -3.56
N ASP A 136 9.72 -6.69 -2.92
CA ASP A 136 10.27 -7.02 -1.60
C ASP A 136 11.66 -7.64 -1.79
N PHE A 137 12.71 -6.92 -1.41
CA PHE A 137 14.08 -7.43 -1.48
C PHE A 137 14.35 -8.29 -0.25
N SER A 138 14.65 -9.57 -0.47
CA SER A 138 14.99 -10.50 0.60
C SER A 138 16.49 -10.44 0.92
N PRO A 139 16.89 -10.71 2.18
CA PRO A 139 18.30 -10.89 2.52
C PRO A 139 18.99 -12.01 1.72
N SER A 140 18.25 -13.00 1.24
CA SER A 140 18.78 -14.10 0.42
C SER A 140 19.17 -13.66 -1.01
N GLY A 141 18.88 -12.41 -1.39
CA GLY A 141 19.16 -11.90 -2.74
C GLY A 141 18.00 -12.10 -3.73
N ASP A 142 16.85 -12.58 -3.26
CA ASP A 142 15.66 -12.79 -4.07
C ASP A 142 14.71 -11.59 -4.00
N ILE A 143 13.82 -11.50 -5.00
CA ILE A 143 12.78 -10.48 -5.10
C ILE A 143 11.42 -11.17 -5.15
N VAL A 144 10.52 -10.76 -4.26
CA VAL A 144 9.11 -11.16 -4.31
C VAL A 144 8.29 -9.97 -4.80
N LEU A 145 7.46 -10.20 -5.82
CA LEU A 145 6.59 -9.15 -6.36
C LEU A 145 5.29 -9.04 -5.56
N LYS A 146 4.70 -7.85 -5.59
CA LYS A 146 3.35 -7.55 -5.11
C LYS A 146 2.66 -6.65 -6.11
N THR A 147 1.38 -6.88 -6.34
CA THR A 147 0.61 -6.10 -7.31
C THR A 147 -0.45 -5.30 -6.57
N TYR A 148 -0.72 -4.10 -7.08
CA TYR A 148 -1.67 -3.15 -6.53
C TYR A 148 -2.52 -2.62 -7.69
N TYR A 149 -3.80 -2.94 -7.72
CA TYR A 149 -4.73 -2.50 -8.77
C TYR A 149 -5.68 -1.45 -8.23
N LEU A 150 -5.83 -0.33 -8.95
CA LEU A 150 -6.73 0.77 -8.60
C LEU A 150 -7.99 0.68 -9.47
N PRO A 151 -9.16 0.27 -8.95
CA PRO A 151 -10.39 0.19 -9.73
C PRO A 151 -10.64 1.48 -10.51
N ALA A 152 -11.25 1.38 -11.69
CA ALA A 152 -11.55 2.58 -12.50
C ALA A 152 -12.55 3.48 -11.76
N PRO A 153 -12.42 4.82 -11.84
CA PRO A 153 -13.45 5.73 -11.35
C PRO A 153 -14.80 5.41 -11.99
N ARG A 154 -15.89 5.46 -11.20
CA ARG A 154 -17.23 5.33 -11.78
C ARG A 154 -17.49 6.52 -12.72
N PRO A 155 -18.03 6.30 -13.93
CA PRO A 155 -18.41 7.40 -14.81
C PRO A 155 -19.40 8.33 -14.07
N THR A 156 -19.07 9.61 -13.98
CA THR A 156 -20.02 10.61 -13.48
C THR A 156 -21.14 10.77 -14.51
N TYR A 157 -22.38 10.95 -14.03
CA TYR A 157 -23.57 11.15 -14.86
C TYR A 157 -23.31 12.27 -15.88
N GLY A 158 -23.08 11.90 -17.15
CA GLY A 158 -22.79 12.83 -18.26
C GLY A 158 -21.64 12.40 -19.17
N ALA A 159 -20.69 11.59 -18.70
CA ALA A 159 -19.61 11.06 -19.54
C ALA A 159 -20.00 9.68 -20.10
N PHE A 160 -20.46 9.68 -21.36
CA PHE A 160 -20.66 8.53 -22.27
C PHE A 160 -21.12 7.19 -21.66
N LEU A 161 -22.41 6.89 -21.88
CA LEU A 161 -23.10 5.62 -21.64
C LEU A 161 -22.52 4.37 -22.36
N HIS A 162 -21.33 4.45 -22.96
CA HIS A 162 -20.71 3.38 -23.74
C HIS A 162 -19.61 2.60 -23.00
N HIS A 163 -19.13 3.06 -21.84
CA HIS A 163 -18.11 2.34 -21.03
C HIS A 163 -18.60 1.91 -19.63
N ALA A 164 -19.85 2.22 -19.26
CA ALA A 164 -20.41 1.86 -17.95
C ALA A 164 -20.91 0.40 -17.85
N LYS A 165 -20.94 -0.35 -18.96
CA LYS A 165 -21.32 -1.76 -18.97
C LYS A 165 -20.08 -2.60 -18.67
N GLY A 166 -19.96 -3.13 -17.46
CA GLY A 166 -18.98 -4.18 -17.15
C GLY A 166 -18.04 -3.95 -15.97
N LEU A 167 -18.06 -2.77 -15.33
CA LEU A 167 -17.25 -2.56 -14.12
C LEU A 167 -17.92 -3.26 -12.92
N ASN A 168 -17.30 -4.35 -12.45
CA ASN A 168 -17.75 -5.07 -11.25
C ASN A 168 -17.54 -4.23 -9.98
N LEU A 169 -16.51 -3.38 -9.97
CA LEU A 169 -16.11 -2.59 -8.81
C LEU A 169 -15.43 -1.29 -9.26
N GLY A 170 -15.83 -0.16 -8.69
CA GLY A 170 -15.32 1.17 -9.00
C GLY A 170 -14.49 1.77 -7.88
N LEU A 171 -13.65 2.76 -8.23
CA LEU A 171 -12.91 3.55 -7.26
C LEU A 171 -13.91 4.22 -6.31
N TRP A 172 -13.61 4.19 -5.01
CA TRP A 172 -14.44 4.76 -3.95
C TRP A 172 -15.76 4.05 -3.66
N ASP A 173 -15.93 2.82 -4.15
CA ASP A 173 -17.09 2.02 -3.79
C ASP A 173 -17.13 1.72 -2.29
N SER A 174 -18.34 1.81 -1.74
CA SER A 174 -18.66 1.39 -0.37
C SER A 174 -19.45 0.09 -0.33
N ASP A 175 -19.85 -0.45 -1.49
CA ASP A 175 -20.45 -1.78 -1.59
C ASP A 175 -19.35 -2.79 -1.92
N TYR A 176 -19.07 -3.68 -0.96
CA TYR A 176 -18.04 -4.72 -1.08
C TYR A 176 -18.61 -6.05 -1.58
N ARG A 177 -19.93 -6.17 -1.77
CA ARG A 177 -20.59 -7.41 -2.21
C ARG A 177 -20.11 -7.93 -3.57
N PRO A 178 -19.78 -7.08 -4.57
CA PRO A 178 -19.23 -7.58 -5.84
C PRO A 178 -17.91 -8.36 -5.68
N LEU A 179 -17.18 -8.17 -4.57
CA LEU A 179 -15.98 -8.96 -4.31
C LEU A 179 -16.29 -10.46 -4.13
N ARG A 180 -17.54 -10.87 -3.86
CA ARG A 180 -17.89 -12.30 -3.77
C ARG A 180 -17.53 -13.06 -5.05
N ASP A 181 -17.85 -12.50 -6.21
CA ASP A 181 -17.55 -13.12 -7.50
C ASP A 181 -16.04 -13.25 -7.73
N LEU A 182 -15.26 -12.28 -7.24
CA LEU A 182 -13.81 -12.36 -7.24
C LEU A 182 -13.32 -13.47 -6.29
N LEU A 183 -13.85 -13.53 -5.07
CA LEU A 183 -13.44 -14.53 -4.07
C LEU A 183 -13.75 -15.97 -4.51
N ASP A 184 -14.85 -16.19 -5.22
CA ASP A 184 -15.19 -17.51 -5.80
C ASP A 184 -14.11 -17.99 -6.78
N CYS A 185 -13.45 -17.06 -7.48
CA CYS A 185 -12.34 -17.35 -8.38
C CYS A 185 -10.97 -17.45 -7.66
N LEU A 186 -10.79 -16.72 -6.55
CA LEU A 186 -9.51 -16.69 -5.82
C LEU A 186 -9.39 -17.82 -4.80
N ASP A 187 -10.27 -17.81 -3.80
CA ASP A 187 -10.39 -18.82 -2.74
C ASP A 187 -11.70 -18.59 -1.96
N PRO A 188 -12.69 -19.50 -2.03
CA PRO A 188 -13.96 -19.36 -1.35
C PRO A 188 -13.88 -19.25 0.18
N SER A 189 -12.79 -19.70 0.81
CA SER A 189 -12.60 -19.57 2.26
C SER A 189 -12.46 -18.12 2.74
N LEU A 190 -12.23 -17.17 1.82
CA LEU A 190 -12.13 -15.74 2.12
C LEU A 190 -13.50 -15.09 2.41
N VAL A 191 -14.60 -15.75 2.08
CA VAL A 191 -15.96 -15.18 2.13
C VAL A 191 -16.36 -14.75 3.55
N ASP A 192 -15.99 -15.50 4.59
CA ASP A 192 -16.34 -15.13 5.97
C ASP A 192 -15.62 -13.87 6.44
N SER A 193 -14.35 -13.72 6.06
CA SER A 193 -13.59 -12.49 6.28
C SER A 193 -14.22 -11.29 5.56
N LEU A 194 -14.71 -11.49 4.32
CA LEU A 194 -15.45 -10.46 3.58
C LEU A 194 -16.81 -10.14 4.24
N ASN A 195 -17.53 -11.15 4.72
CA ASN A 195 -18.81 -10.95 5.42
C ASN A 195 -18.66 -10.09 6.67
N MET A 196 -17.59 -10.29 7.44
CA MET A 196 -17.24 -9.47 8.61
C MET A 196 -17.03 -8.00 8.20
N MET A 197 -16.30 -7.79 7.10
CA MET A 197 -16.07 -6.46 6.52
C MET A 197 -17.38 -5.80 6.08
N ILE A 198 -18.22 -6.50 5.31
CA ILE A 198 -19.52 -5.99 4.83
C ILE A 198 -20.41 -5.61 6.02
N SER A 199 -20.54 -6.47 7.03
CA SER A 199 -21.32 -6.19 8.23
C SER A 199 -20.86 -4.91 8.94
N TYR A 200 -19.55 -4.69 9.05
CA TYR A 200 -19.04 -3.44 9.60
C TYR A 200 -19.41 -2.24 8.73
N VAL A 201 -19.13 -2.30 7.43
CA VAL A 201 -19.36 -1.18 6.50
C VAL A 201 -20.84 -0.77 6.44
N ASP A 202 -21.76 -1.74 6.48
CA ASP A 202 -23.21 -1.49 6.45
C ASP A 202 -23.72 -0.74 7.70
N GLU A 203 -23.04 -0.87 8.85
CA GLU A 203 -23.39 -0.18 10.09
C GLU A 203 -22.75 1.21 10.24
N VAL A 204 -21.72 1.52 9.45
CA VAL A 204 -21.03 2.82 9.54
C VAL A 204 -21.80 3.89 8.76
N ASN A 205 -21.90 5.09 9.34
CA ASN A 205 -22.45 6.26 8.65
C ASN A 205 -21.72 6.53 7.32
N ASP A 206 -22.43 7.02 6.31
CA ASP A 206 -21.91 7.06 4.93
C ASP A 206 -20.59 7.84 4.75
N LEU A 207 -20.38 8.89 5.54
CA LEU A 207 -19.15 9.70 5.49
C LEU A 207 -17.95 8.97 6.12
N SER A 208 -18.19 8.14 7.13
CA SER A 208 -17.15 7.35 7.79
C SER A 208 -16.94 5.97 7.17
N LYS A 209 -17.72 5.57 6.15
CA LYS A 209 -17.59 4.27 5.50
C LYS A 209 -16.21 4.15 4.86
N PRO A 210 -15.45 3.07 5.15
CA PRO A 210 -14.24 2.78 4.40
C PRO A 210 -14.61 2.50 2.94
N ARG A 211 -14.12 3.33 2.03
CA ARG A 211 -14.35 3.19 0.58
C ARG A 211 -13.13 2.62 -0.11
N LEU A 212 -13.33 1.63 -0.97
CA LEU A 212 -12.27 0.87 -1.58
C LEU A 212 -11.45 1.72 -2.57
N GLN A 213 -10.13 1.59 -2.51
CA GLN A 213 -9.20 2.32 -3.36
C GLN A 213 -8.23 1.40 -4.12
N ILE A 214 -7.73 0.36 -3.48
CA ILE A 214 -6.72 -0.54 -4.06
C ILE A 214 -7.01 -1.98 -3.64
N LEU A 215 -6.89 -2.92 -4.59
CA LEU A 215 -6.77 -4.34 -4.30
C LEU A 215 -5.30 -4.71 -4.47
N SER A 216 -4.71 -5.41 -3.48
CA SER A 216 -3.34 -5.91 -3.62
C SER A 216 -3.22 -7.39 -3.25
N MET A 217 -2.29 -8.06 -3.90
CA MET A 217 -1.89 -9.44 -3.60
C MET A 217 -0.39 -9.58 -3.69
N ASP A 218 0.11 -10.65 -3.09
CA ASP A 218 1.50 -11.04 -3.23
C ASP A 218 1.62 -11.96 -4.47
N CYS A 219 2.72 -11.90 -5.22
CA CYS A 219 2.95 -12.80 -6.36
C CYS A 219 3.60 -14.10 -5.86
N VAL A 220 2.80 -14.92 -5.19
CA VAL A 220 3.18 -16.16 -4.49
C VAL A 220 2.11 -17.22 -4.72
N PRO A 221 2.41 -18.52 -4.49
CA PRO A 221 1.42 -19.59 -4.63
C PRO A 221 0.11 -19.30 -3.87
N ASN A 222 -1.01 -19.73 -4.45
CA ASN A 222 -2.36 -19.41 -3.98
C ASN A 222 -2.58 -19.77 -2.50
N GLU A 223 -1.99 -20.87 -2.04
CA GLU A 223 -2.16 -21.43 -0.69
C GLU A 223 -1.58 -20.53 0.41
N VAL A 224 -0.63 -19.66 0.05
CA VAL A 224 0.02 -18.71 0.96
C VAL A 224 -0.27 -17.25 0.58
N ASN A 225 -1.12 -17.04 -0.42
CA ASN A 225 -1.49 -15.71 -0.88
C ASN A 225 -2.52 -15.04 0.06
N ARG A 226 -2.75 -13.76 -0.15
CA ARG A 226 -3.70 -12.96 0.63
C ARG A 226 -4.17 -11.76 -0.16
N LEU A 227 -5.47 -11.48 -0.05
CA LEU A 227 -6.10 -10.33 -0.68
C LEU A 227 -6.10 -9.19 0.33
N LYS A 228 -5.53 -8.05 -0.03
CA LYS A 228 -5.58 -6.84 0.80
C LYS A 228 -6.50 -5.82 0.15
N LEU A 229 -7.49 -5.38 0.92
CA LEU A 229 -8.45 -4.34 0.51
C LEU A 229 -8.04 -3.02 1.14
N TYR A 230 -7.48 -2.12 0.35
CA TYR A 230 -7.12 -0.78 0.80
C TYR A 230 -8.31 0.14 0.70
N CYS A 231 -8.62 0.85 1.77
CA CYS A 231 -9.76 1.73 1.80
C CYS A 231 -9.58 2.91 2.73
N ARG A 232 -10.36 3.95 2.43
CA ARG A 232 -10.27 5.26 3.08
C ARG A 232 -11.68 5.79 3.35
N PRO A 233 -11.99 6.25 4.58
CA PRO A 233 -13.19 7.03 4.84
C PRO A 233 -13.15 8.40 4.13
N THR A 234 -14.31 8.96 3.76
CA THR A 234 -14.34 10.32 3.19
C THR A 234 -14.27 11.40 4.26
N SER A 235 -14.59 11.07 5.51
CA SER A 235 -14.37 11.92 6.68
C SER A 235 -13.98 11.11 7.93
N GLY A 236 -13.49 11.82 8.94
CA GLY A 236 -13.05 11.25 10.21
C GLY A 236 -11.61 10.76 10.14
N ASN A 237 -10.72 11.46 10.82
CA ASN A 237 -9.30 11.11 10.92
C ASN A 237 -8.76 11.30 12.35
N SER A 238 -9.64 11.34 13.35
CA SER A 238 -9.27 11.34 14.78
C SER A 238 -8.75 9.97 15.25
N TRP A 239 -8.18 9.93 16.47
CA TRP A 239 -7.84 8.66 17.13
C TRP A 239 -9.05 7.72 17.28
N ARG A 240 -10.23 8.27 17.57
CA ARG A 240 -11.46 7.48 17.70
C ARG A 240 -11.80 6.78 16.39
N ASP A 241 -11.65 7.48 15.27
CA ASP A 241 -11.87 6.92 13.94
C ASP A 241 -10.81 5.87 13.60
N ALA A 242 -9.54 6.15 13.94
CA ALA A 242 -8.44 5.19 13.81
C ALA A 242 -8.73 3.88 14.53
N ARG A 243 -9.10 3.96 15.82
CA ARG A 243 -9.46 2.79 16.63
C ARG A 243 -10.68 2.06 16.07
N ARG A 244 -11.75 2.79 15.70
CA ARG A 244 -12.98 2.19 15.15
C ARG A 244 -12.67 1.41 13.88
N ALA A 245 -12.02 2.04 12.89
CA ALA A 245 -11.69 1.41 11.62
C ALA A 245 -10.73 0.22 11.83
N PHE A 246 -9.65 0.43 12.58
CA PHE A 246 -8.65 -0.62 12.84
C PHE A 246 -9.22 -1.86 13.54
N THR A 247 -10.33 -1.74 14.26
CA THR A 247 -11.00 -2.85 14.96
C THR A 247 -12.27 -3.35 14.30
N LEU A 248 -12.64 -2.79 13.14
CA LEU A 248 -13.94 -3.04 12.49
C LEU A 248 -15.12 -2.80 13.45
N GLY A 249 -15.07 -1.69 14.19
CA GLY A 249 -16.08 -1.33 15.19
C GLY A 249 -16.05 -2.22 16.44
N GLY A 250 -14.89 -2.79 16.77
CA GLY A 250 -14.74 -3.69 17.92
C GLY A 250 -14.95 -5.17 17.61
N ARG A 251 -15.24 -5.55 16.35
CA ARG A 251 -15.32 -6.97 15.94
C ARG A 251 -13.98 -7.70 16.09
N LEU A 252 -12.87 -6.98 15.92
CA LEU A 252 -11.53 -7.47 16.19
C LEU A 252 -11.15 -7.13 17.64
N ALA A 253 -11.37 -8.06 18.58
CA ALA A 253 -11.23 -7.82 20.02
C ALA A 253 -10.27 -8.79 20.76
N SER A 254 -9.36 -9.45 20.03
CA SER A 254 -8.42 -10.38 20.67
C SER A 254 -7.42 -9.66 21.59
N SER A 255 -6.82 -10.41 22.54
CA SER A 255 -5.77 -9.86 23.41
C SER A 255 -4.58 -9.30 22.62
N LYS A 256 -4.28 -9.91 21.47
CA LYS A 256 -3.27 -9.43 20.52
C LYS A 256 -3.66 -8.08 19.91
N MET A 257 -4.93 -7.91 19.54
CA MET A 257 -5.46 -6.64 19.03
C MET A 257 -5.39 -5.53 20.08
N ASN A 258 -5.79 -5.80 21.33
CA ASN A 258 -5.72 -4.82 22.41
C ASN A 258 -4.28 -4.35 22.68
N ARG A 259 -3.30 -5.26 22.65
CA ARG A 259 -1.88 -4.90 22.73
C ARG A 259 -1.42 -4.08 21.52
N ALA A 260 -1.90 -4.41 20.31
CA ALA A 260 -1.57 -3.64 19.12
C ALA A 260 -2.14 -2.21 19.18
N LEU A 261 -3.37 -2.03 19.67
CA LEU A 261 -4.00 -0.73 19.87
C LEU A 261 -3.26 0.12 20.88
N ALA A 262 -2.87 -0.43 22.04
CA ALA A 262 -2.11 0.32 23.04
C ALA A 262 -0.76 0.83 22.48
N ARG A 263 -0.09 0.02 21.66
CA ARG A 263 1.14 0.41 20.97
C ARG A 263 0.87 1.46 19.88
N LEU A 264 -0.20 1.30 19.11
CA LEU A 264 -0.61 2.26 18.11
C LEU A 264 -0.99 3.61 18.74
N GLU A 265 -1.61 3.61 19.92
CA GLU A 265 -1.95 4.82 20.68
C GLU A 265 -0.71 5.56 21.16
N THR A 266 0.28 4.81 21.65
CA THR A 266 1.58 5.37 22.03
C THR A 266 2.25 6.04 20.83
N LEU A 267 2.26 5.38 19.67
CA LEU A 267 2.80 5.95 18.44
C LEU A 267 2.01 7.19 17.98
N TRP A 268 0.67 7.13 18.02
CA TRP A 268 -0.22 8.23 17.67
C TRP A 268 0.11 9.48 18.50
N ASN A 269 0.18 9.34 19.83
CA ASN A 269 0.43 10.46 20.73
C ASN A 269 1.83 11.07 20.56
N LEU A 270 2.81 10.29 20.10
CA LEU A 270 4.15 10.79 19.76
C LEU A 270 4.15 11.55 18.43
N LEU A 271 3.41 11.08 17.42
CA LEU A 271 3.36 11.70 16.09
C LEU A 271 2.41 12.90 16.03
N PHE A 272 1.33 12.90 16.81
CA PHE A 272 0.24 13.86 16.73
C PHE A 272 -0.10 14.46 18.10
N PRO A 273 0.85 15.17 18.75
CA PRO A 273 0.68 15.65 20.12
C PRO A 273 -0.46 16.68 20.30
N PHE A 274 -0.83 17.41 19.24
CA PHE A 274 -1.91 18.42 19.28
C PHE A 274 -3.31 17.83 19.11
N THR A 275 -3.38 16.56 18.70
CA THR A 275 -4.60 15.77 18.44
C THR A 275 -4.45 14.41 19.11
N ALA A 276 -3.96 14.45 20.35
CA ALA A 276 -3.72 13.27 21.19
C ALA A 276 -4.99 12.42 21.35
N SER A 277 -4.81 11.17 21.72
CA SER A 277 -5.85 10.14 21.72
C SER A 277 -7.07 10.47 22.59
N ASP A 278 -6.89 11.29 23.61
CA ASP A 278 -7.93 11.77 24.53
C ASP A 278 -8.69 13.02 24.02
N SER A 279 -8.19 13.70 23.00
CA SER A 279 -8.75 14.97 22.52
C SER A 279 -9.99 14.81 21.63
N ASN A 280 -10.17 13.63 21.02
CA ASN A 280 -11.17 13.35 19.99
C ASN A 280 -11.19 14.40 18.85
N ARG A 281 -10.05 15.04 18.59
CA ARG A 281 -9.89 15.98 17.47
C ARG A 281 -9.41 15.24 16.24
N ASP A 282 -9.91 15.69 15.10
CA ASP A 282 -9.43 15.28 13.78
C ASP A 282 -8.00 15.80 13.55
N LEU A 283 -7.22 15.09 12.74
CA LEU A 283 -5.89 15.54 12.33
C LEU A 283 -6.02 16.76 11.42
N ASP A 284 -5.42 17.87 11.84
CA ASP A 284 -5.36 19.10 11.08
C ASP A 284 -4.17 19.09 10.11
N ASP A 285 -4.42 19.53 8.88
CA ASP A 285 -3.40 19.60 7.83
C ASP A 285 -2.33 20.66 8.19
N ALA A 286 -1.13 20.19 8.56
CA ALA A 286 -0.01 21.06 8.93
C ALA A 286 0.53 21.84 7.71
N LEU A 287 0.27 21.37 6.49
CA LEU A 287 0.70 22.00 5.24
C LEU A 287 -0.28 23.08 4.76
N LEU A 288 -1.58 22.92 4.99
CA LEU A 288 -2.57 23.99 4.72
C LEU A 288 -2.29 25.26 5.54
N GLN A 289 -1.63 25.14 6.69
CA GLN A 289 -1.20 26.29 7.50
C GLN A 289 0.06 26.98 6.95
N ARG A 290 0.80 26.38 5.99
CA ARG A 290 2.14 26.83 5.59
C ARG A 290 2.30 27.26 4.13
N SER A 291 1.45 26.87 3.19
CA SER A 291 1.59 27.29 1.77
C SER A 291 0.39 26.91 0.88
N GLY A 292 0.00 27.82 -0.01
CA GLY A 292 -1.06 27.62 -1.00
C GLY A 292 -0.69 26.78 -2.24
N SER A 293 0.45 26.08 -2.24
CA SER A 293 1.07 25.48 -3.44
C SER A 293 1.48 24.00 -3.34
N CYS A 294 1.01 23.24 -2.35
CA CYS A 294 1.16 21.78 -2.43
C CYS A 294 0.10 21.20 -3.38
N HIS A 295 0.44 20.14 -4.14
CA HIS A 295 -0.53 19.42 -4.96
C HIS A 295 -1.73 19.03 -4.10
N ARG A 296 -2.83 19.77 -4.26
CA ARG A 296 -4.11 19.43 -3.64
C ARG A 296 -4.51 18.10 -4.27
N GLY A 297 -4.59 17.04 -3.47
CA GLY A 297 -5.00 15.73 -3.94
C GLY A 297 -6.24 15.84 -4.82
N THR A 298 -6.27 15.08 -5.90
CA THR A 298 -7.45 15.04 -6.78
C THR A 298 -8.53 14.16 -6.12
N ALA A 299 -9.76 14.21 -6.64
CA ALA A 299 -10.81 13.30 -6.18
C ALA A 299 -10.38 11.81 -6.31
N ASP A 300 -9.59 11.51 -7.34
CA ASP A 300 -9.09 10.15 -7.61
C ASP A 300 -7.80 9.83 -6.82
N HIS A 301 -7.13 10.83 -6.27
CA HIS A 301 -5.91 10.68 -5.47
C HIS A 301 -5.94 11.56 -4.21
N PRO A 302 -6.75 11.18 -3.22
CA PRO A 302 -6.80 11.90 -1.95
C PRO A 302 -5.48 11.71 -1.21
N THR A 303 -4.75 12.79 -1.06
CA THR A 303 -3.47 12.77 -0.37
C THR A 303 -3.60 12.84 1.16
N GLY A 304 -4.81 12.74 1.71
CA GLY A 304 -5.12 13.05 3.12
C GLY A 304 -6.15 12.12 3.73
N GLY A 305 -6.25 12.13 5.06
CA GLY A 305 -7.02 11.17 5.86
C GLY A 305 -6.23 9.91 6.18
N LEU A 306 -6.82 8.98 6.92
CA LEU A 306 -6.20 7.71 7.27
C LEU A 306 -6.51 6.65 6.21
N LEU A 307 -5.49 5.91 5.77
CA LEU A 307 -5.64 4.78 4.86
C LEU A 307 -5.51 3.48 5.65
N TYR A 308 -6.38 2.53 5.37
CA TYR A 308 -6.34 1.21 5.97
C TYR A 308 -6.16 0.18 4.87
N TYR A 309 -5.59 -0.96 5.21
CA TYR A 309 -5.96 -2.17 4.50
C TYR A 309 -6.46 -3.24 5.45
N TYR A 310 -7.26 -4.14 4.92
CA TYR A 310 -7.68 -5.36 5.57
C TYR A 310 -7.21 -6.54 4.74
N SER A 311 -6.39 -7.40 5.32
CA SER A 311 -5.89 -8.61 4.67
C SER A 311 -6.78 -9.79 5.00
N LEU A 312 -7.26 -10.44 3.94
CA LEU A 312 -8.03 -11.67 3.96
C LEU A 312 -7.06 -12.80 3.57
N VAL A 313 -7.01 -13.86 4.38
CA VAL A 313 -6.04 -14.96 4.23
C VAL A 313 -6.83 -16.26 4.09
N PRO A 314 -6.53 -17.12 3.09
CA PRO A 314 -7.18 -18.41 2.93
C PRO A 314 -7.15 -19.25 4.21
N GLY A 315 -8.27 -19.89 4.53
CA GLY A 315 -8.43 -20.73 5.72
C GLY A 315 -8.38 -20.00 7.06
N SER A 316 -8.32 -18.66 7.08
CA SER A 316 -8.34 -17.84 8.29
C SER A 316 -9.65 -17.08 8.41
N ASP A 317 -10.32 -17.24 9.55
CA ASP A 317 -11.50 -16.46 9.94
C ASP A 317 -11.13 -15.02 10.41
N MET A 318 -9.84 -14.78 10.66
CA MET A 318 -9.36 -13.50 11.17
C MET A 318 -8.95 -12.55 10.03
N VAL A 319 -9.62 -11.38 9.99
CA VAL A 319 -9.19 -10.22 9.18
C VAL A 319 -8.00 -9.53 9.85
N LEU A 320 -6.94 -9.25 9.08
CA LEU A 320 -5.74 -8.57 9.59
C LEU A 320 -5.69 -7.10 9.12
N PRO A 321 -5.95 -6.12 10.00
CA PRO A 321 -5.93 -4.71 9.65
C PRO A 321 -4.52 -4.14 9.67
N LYS A 322 -4.27 -3.13 8.82
CA LYS A 322 -3.13 -2.21 8.89
C LYS A 322 -3.62 -0.78 8.67
N ILE A 323 -2.98 0.17 9.36
CA ILE A 323 -3.19 1.60 9.18
C ILE A 323 -1.93 2.26 8.61
N TYR A 324 -2.12 3.24 7.73
CA TYR A 324 -1.11 4.15 7.22
C TYR A 324 -1.37 5.53 7.81
N LEU A 325 -0.37 6.07 8.50
CA LEU A 325 -0.40 7.41 9.08
C LEU A 325 0.32 8.36 8.11
N PRO A 326 -0.35 9.32 7.45
CA PRO A 326 0.27 10.20 6.46
C PRO A 326 1.03 11.34 7.16
N VAL A 327 2.15 10.99 7.78
CA VAL A 327 2.97 11.87 8.63
C VAL A 327 3.50 13.11 7.89
N ALA A 328 3.82 13.01 6.60
CA ALA A 328 4.26 14.15 5.79
C ALA A 328 3.22 15.28 5.72
N ARG A 329 1.93 14.95 5.92
CA ARG A 329 0.83 15.92 5.87
C ARG A 329 0.44 16.48 7.24
N TYR A 330 0.52 15.65 8.28
CA TYR A 330 -0.01 15.98 9.60
C TYR A 330 1.06 16.27 10.65
N CYS A 331 2.33 15.96 10.38
CA CYS A 331 3.45 16.32 11.25
C CYS A 331 4.18 17.55 10.71
N SER A 332 4.97 18.20 11.56
CA SER A 332 5.59 19.49 11.26
C SER A 332 6.75 19.43 10.25
N ASN A 333 7.56 18.37 10.31
CA ASN A 333 8.73 18.12 9.46
C ASN A 333 9.32 16.71 9.74
N ASP A 334 10.23 16.26 8.89
CA ASP A 334 10.85 14.93 8.98
C ASP A 334 11.70 14.73 10.23
N LEU A 335 12.38 15.77 10.73
CA LEU A 335 13.16 15.67 11.96
C LEU A 335 12.25 15.34 13.16
N PHE A 336 11.09 15.99 13.26
CA PHE A 336 10.11 15.69 14.29
C PHE A 336 9.58 14.24 14.16
N ILE A 337 9.24 13.82 12.94
CA ILE A 337 8.73 12.47 12.67
C ILE A 337 9.76 11.40 13.10
N THR A 338 11.01 11.58 12.68
CA THR A 338 12.08 10.62 12.98
C THR A 338 12.37 10.53 14.48
N GLN A 339 12.41 11.67 15.19
CA GLN A 339 12.54 11.70 16.65
C GLN A 339 11.36 11.05 17.38
N ALA A 340 10.13 11.21 16.88
CA ALA A 340 8.95 10.55 17.44
C ALA A 340 9.02 9.02 17.26
N LEU A 341 9.47 8.54 16.10
CA LEU A 341 9.68 7.11 15.85
C LEU A 341 10.76 6.52 16.76
N GLU A 342 11.86 7.24 16.98
CA GLU A 342 12.92 6.79 17.89
C GLU A 342 12.45 6.68 19.34
N LYS A 343 11.69 7.68 19.82
CA LYS A 343 11.04 7.61 21.13
C LYS A 343 10.09 6.41 21.23
N PHE A 344 9.30 6.16 20.19
CA PHE A 344 8.40 5.01 20.14
C PHE A 344 9.19 3.68 20.24
N HIS A 345 10.26 3.53 19.45
CA HIS A 345 11.11 2.35 19.50
C HIS A 345 11.78 2.15 20.87
N ALA A 346 12.21 3.23 21.52
CA ALA A 346 12.76 3.17 22.87
C ALA A 346 11.73 2.68 23.91
N ILE A 347 10.50 3.23 23.88
CA ILE A 347 9.40 2.82 24.77
C ILE A 347 9.03 1.35 24.54
N ASP A 348 8.99 0.91 23.29
CA ASP A 348 8.61 -0.44 22.91
C ASP A 348 9.70 -1.50 23.15
N GLY A 349 10.87 -1.08 23.64
CA GLY A 349 12.03 -1.96 23.84
C GLY A 349 12.66 -2.47 22.55
N ARG A 350 12.45 -1.75 21.42
CA ARG A 350 12.90 -2.11 20.07
C ARG A 350 13.84 -1.07 19.44
N GLY A 351 14.41 -0.19 20.25
CA GLY A 351 15.46 0.70 19.77
C GLY A 351 16.63 -0.13 19.21
N SER A 352 17.25 0.33 18.13
CA SER A 352 18.49 -0.25 17.60
C SER A 352 19.67 -0.15 18.59
N GLY A 353 19.48 0.53 19.74
CA GLY A 353 20.52 0.90 20.69
C GLY A 353 21.32 2.13 20.24
N GLU A 354 21.24 2.48 18.96
CA GLU A 354 21.91 3.62 18.36
C GLU A 354 20.99 4.85 18.42
N ARG A 355 21.42 5.89 19.13
CA ARG A 355 20.70 7.18 19.14
C ARG A 355 20.65 7.77 17.73
N ASP A 356 19.56 8.46 17.41
CA ASP A 356 19.38 9.28 16.21
C ASP A 356 19.55 8.52 14.88
N TRP A 357 19.39 7.19 14.87
CA TRP A 357 19.61 6.38 13.68
C TRP A 357 18.59 6.66 12.58
N VAL A 358 17.32 6.89 12.93
CA VAL A 358 16.26 7.16 11.95
C VAL A 358 16.52 8.52 11.32
N SER A 359 16.81 9.53 12.13
CA SER A 359 17.08 10.88 11.63
C SER A 359 18.32 10.91 10.72
N ARG A 360 19.40 10.23 11.09
CA ARG A 360 20.61 10.13 10.25
C ARG A 360 20.33 9.46 8.91
N GLU A 361 19.62 8.35 8.91
CA GLU A 361 19.37 7.61 7.68
C GLU A 361 18.40 8.33 6.74
N VAL A 362 17.37 9.00 7.28
CA VAL A 362 16.46 9.83 6.48
C VAL A 362 17.19 11.05 5.91
N ALA A 363 18.10 11.68 6.64
CA ALA A 363 18.87 12.82 6.14
C ALA A 363 19.92 12.46 5.07
N ALA A 364 20.32 11.19 5.00
CA ALA A 364 21.28 10.69 4.02
C ALA A 364 20.62 10.14 2.74
N ALA A 365 19.30 9.92 2.78
CA ALA A 365 18.47 9.55 1.63
C ALA A 365 18.04 10.81 0.88
#